data_AF-G9BY68-F1
#
_entry.id   AF-G9BY68-F1
#
_cell.length_a   1.000
_cell.length_b   1.000
_cell.length_c   1.000
_cell.angle_alpha   90.00
_cell.angle_beta   90.00
_cell.angle_gamma   90.00
#
_symmetry.space_group_name_H-M   'P 1'
#
loop_
_entity.id
_entity.type
_entity.pdbx_description
1 polymer ?
#
loop_
_entity_poly.entity_id
_entity_poly.type
_entity_poly.pdbx_seq_one_letter_code
_entity_poly.pdbx_strand_id
1 'polypeptide(L)'
;MLATFDGTWVRLGTKGRTLYEQGGYGRVERTGLRLAPEEALYLMERDKIEVKDFSYDTLLGLFAGQPNFIRRYLVYRDIRERGYVIQPGPHDFRVFRRGHKPGTGKSQYLIRVLSERDLIDFDHLSRDVLTAINMRKQYLLAVVDDEDELTYYEVRVQDLTPIGEPATCSEPVQATLFGTYALAHLPPGTPLEEGWYGKRLDPERLLLRPVESIYLARRQCLTITRDGEPMTTEEFLDMAAEKDIEIREKEQVFSDLRDKGYIPRTGYKFGHHYRVYSGKKTHSEMLAHAIAPGASIPMSAVSRSVRLAHSVKKKMLFACIYNTDIRYVEFARIKL
;
A
#
# COMPACT_ATOMS: atom_id res chain seq x y z
N MET A 1 0.24 35.71 22.51
CA MET A 1 -0.76 35.43 23.59
C MET A 1 -0.12 34.55 24.64
N LEU A 2 -0.31 34.80 25.93
CA LEU A 2 0.30 33.98 26.99
C LEU A 2 -0.50 32.68 27.21
N ALA A 3 0.20 31.55 27.17
CA ALA A 3 -0.30 30.20 27.42
C ALA A 3 0.40 29.58 28.65
N THR A 4 -0.18 28.53 29.21
CA THR A 4 0.42 27.71 30.28
C THR A 4 0.48 26.26 29.86
N PHE A 5 1.47 25.51 30.36
CA PHE A 5 1.60 24.07 30.15
C PHE A 5 1.26 23.34 31.46
N ASP A 6 0.32 22.39 31.41
CA ASP A 6 -0.15 21.64 32.59
C ASP A 6 0.54 20.27 32.78
N GLY A 7 1.60 20.00 32.01
CA GLY A 7 2.28 18.71 31.97
C GLY A 7 1.77 17.79 30.86
N THR A 8 0.62 18.08 30.25
CA THR A 8 0.09 17.30 29.11
C THR A 8 -0.32 18.18 27.94
N TRP A 9 -0.95 19.31 28.20
CA TRP A 9 -1.51 20.20 27.21
C TRP A 9 -1.07 21.65 27.42
N VAL A 10 -0.99 22.40 26.32
CA VAL A 10 -0.80 23.85 26.36
C VAL A 10 -2.16 24.52 26.32
N ARG A 11 -2.42 25.44 27.25
CA ARG A 11 -3.73 26.08 27.43
C ARG A 11 -3.64 27.58 27.27
N LEU A 12 -4.62 28.12 26.58
CA LEU A 12 -4.86 29.55 26.44
C LEU A 12 -6.18 29.90 27.10
N GLY A 13 -6.28 31.12 27.64
CA GLY A 13 -7.55 31.69 28.10
C GLY A 13 -8.53 31.97 26.95
N THR A 14 -9.64 32.64 27.26
CA THR A 14 -10.72 32.93 26.30
C THR A 14 -10.28 33.63 25.02
N LYS A 15 -9.29 34.53 25.10
CA LYS A 15 -8.68 35.20 23.93
C LYS A 15 -8.12 34.20 22.91
N GLY A 16 -7.65 33.04 23.36
CA GLY A 16 -7.11 31.98 22.50
C GLY A 16 -8.14 31.40 21.51
N ARG A 17 -9.45 31.52 21.78
CA ARG A 17 -10.50 31.02 20.88
C ARG A 17 -10.42 31.61 19.47
N THR A 18 -9.88 32.82 19.33
CA THR A 18 -9.61 33.45 18.04
C THR A 18 -8.71 32.60 17.14
N LEU A 19 -7.74 31.85 17.69
CA LEU A 19 -6.88 30.94 16.93
C LEU A 19 -7.67 29.76 16.35
N TYR A 20 -8.63 29.24 17.11
CA TYR A 20 -9.53 28.20 16.61
C TYR A 20 -10.45 28.75 15.51
N GLU A 21 -11.04 29.91 15.73
CA GLU A 21 -11.96 30.54 14.78
C GLU A 21 -11.28 30.91 13.47
N GLN A 22 -10.07 31.46 13.51
CA GLN A 22 -9.36 31.91 12.31
C GLN A 22 -8.61 30.77 11.63
N GLY A 23 -7.83 29.99 12.40
CA GLY A 23 -6.89 29.00 11.87
C GLY A 23 -7.20 27.55 12.21
N GLY A 24 -8.26 27.26 12.96
CA GLY A 24 -8.62 25.90 13.36
C GLY A 24 -7.60 25.24 14.29
N TYR A 25 -6.85 26.01 15.07
CA TYR A 25 -5.93 25.48 16.08
C TYR A 25 -6.69 25.02 17.33
N GLY A 26 -6.32 23.87 17.88
CA GLY A 26 -6.77 23.43 19.19
C GLY A 26 -8.18 22.87 19.29
N ARG A 27 -8.64 22.77 20.54
CA ARG A 27 -9.97 22.32 20.97
C ARG A 27 -10.54 23.36 21.92
N VAL A 28 -11.70 23.90 21.57
CA VAL A 28 -12.39 24.88 22.42
C VAL A 28 -12.87 24.20 23.69
N GLU A 29 -12.57 24.81 24.84
CA GLU A 29 -13.03 24.37 26.15
C GLU A 29 -13.74 25.51 26.88
N ARG A 30 -14.38 25.19 28.02
CA ARG A 30 -15.13 26.18 28.82
C ARG A 30 -14.28 27.39 29.19
N THR A 31 -13.02 27.16 29.57
CA THR A 31 -12.10 28.19 30.07
C THR A 31 -11.23 28.84 28.98
N GLY A 32 -11.26 28.35 27.74
CA GLY A 32 -10.46 28.91 26.66
C GLY A 32 -10.20 27.93 25.52
N LEU A 33 -8.92 27.72 25.20
CA LEU A 33 -8.48 26.85 24.11
C LEU A 33 -7.39 25.90 24.61
N ARG A 34 -7.54 24.61 24.31
CA ARG A 34 -6.51 23.58 24.52
C ARG A 34 -5.79 23.30 23.22
N LEU A 35 -4.46 23.37 23.24
CA LEU A 35 -3.57 23.08 22.11
C LEU A 35 -2.87 21.75 22.33
N ALA A 36 -2.75 20.96 21.26
CA ALA A 36 -1.85 19.82 21.25
C ALA A 36 -0.38 20.28 21.17
N PRO A 37 0.57 19.46 21.62
CA PRO A 37 2.00 19.78 21.61
C PRO A 37 2.52 20.34 20.27
N GLU A 38 2.13 19.73 19.14
CA GLU A 38 2.55 20.17 17.81
C GLU A 38 1.98 21.55 17.44
N GLU A 39 0.73 21.81 17.84
CA GLU A 39 0.06 23.09 17.58
C GLU A 39 0.71 24.21 18.40
N ALA A 40 1.08 23.91 19.65
CA ALA A 40 1.72 24.87 20.54
C ALA A 40 3.10 25.28 20.03
N LEU A 41 3.96 24.32 19.68
CA LEU A 41 5.27 24.61 19.11
C LEU A 41 5.16 25.43 17.82
N TYR A 42 4.27 25.01 16.91
CA TYR A 42 4.07 25.73 15.65
C TYR A 42 3.60 27.18 15.88
N LEU A 43 2.71 27.40 16.85
CA LEU A 43 2.23 28.74 17.18
C LEU A 43 3.30 29.59 17.90
N MET A 44 4.20 28.98 18.66
CA MET A 44 5.38 29.66 19.22
C MET A 44 6.35 30.06 18.11
N GLU A 45 6.66 29.16 17.17
CA GLU A 45 7.51 29.42 16.00
C GLU A 45 6.98 30.56 15.12
N ARG A 46 5.65 30.77 15.10
CA ARG A 46 4.98 31.86 14.38
C ARG A 46 4.73 33.12 15.22
N ASP A 47 5.33 33.20 16.41
CA ASP A 47 5.18 34.31 17.38
C ASP A 47 3.72 34.63 17.74
N LYS A 48 2.82 33.64 17.65
CA LYS A 48 1.40 33.81 17.99
C LYS A 48 1.14 33.61 19.48
N ILE A 49 1.92 32.74 20.11
CA ILE A 49 1.81 32.43 21.53
C ILE A 49 3.18 32.42 22.21
N GLU A 50 3.17 32.67 23.50
CA GLU A 50 4.30 32.44 24.42
C GLU A 50 3.81 31.47 25.48
N VAL A 51 4.62 30.47 25.83
CA VAL A 51 4.27 29.51 26.90
C VAL A 51 5.03 29.91 28.15
N LYS A 52 4.30 30.23 29.21
CA LYS A 52 4.88 30.68 30.48
C LYS A 52 5.89 29.65 30.99
N ASP A 53 7.07 30.14 31.39
CA ASP A 53 8.17 29.35 31.96
C ASP A 53 8.89 28.41 30.97
N PHE A 54 8.56 28.47 29.67
CA PHE A 54 9.21 27.66 28.63
C PHE A 54 9.63 28.50 27.41
N SER A 55 10.89 28.39 27.00
CA SER A 55 11.32 28.78 25.65
C SER A 55 10.90 27.74 24.62
N TYR A 56 10.95 28.09 23.34
CA TYR A 56 10.71 27.12 22.25
C TYR A 56 11.59 25.87 22.40
N ASP A 57 12.91 26.04 22.59
CA ASP A 57 13.86 24.93 22.70
C ASP A 57 13.56 24.04 23.91
N THR A 58 13.24 24.64 25.07
CA THR A 58 12.90 23.85 26.27
C THR A 58 11.61 23.07 26.12
N LEU A 59 10.59 23.66 25.48
CA LEU A 59 9.32 22.99 25.24
C LEU A 59 9.44 21.90 24.16
N LEU A 60 10.21 22.17 23.11
CA LEU A 60 10.57 21.19 22.08
C LEU A 60 11.31 20.01 22.70
N GLY A 61 12.33 20.26 23.52
CA GLY A 61 13.08 19.21 24.21
C GLY A 61 12.20 18.36 25.13
N LEU A 62 11.24 18.98 25.82
CA LEU A 62 10.25 18.27 26.63
C LEU A 62 9.36 17.36 25.79
N PHE A 63 8.80 17.87 24.69
CA PHE A 63 7.92 17.08 23.83
C PHE A 63 8.68 16.02 23.01
N ALA A 64 9.94 16.25 22.67
CA ALA A 64 10.80 15.31 21.98
C ALA A 64 11.00 13.99 22.74
N GLY A 65 10.79 13.99 24.06
CA GLY A 65 10.77 12.76 24.87
C GLY A 65 9.59 11.84 24.59
N GLN A 66 8.54 12.31 23.91
CA GLN A 66 7.40 11.48 23.51
C GLN A 66 7.74 10.67 22.24
N PRO A 67 7.32 9.40 22.15
CA PRO A 67 7.55 8.57 20.97
C PRO A 67 7.06 9.24 19.69
N ASN A 68 7.90 9.23 18.65
CA ASN A 68 7.61 9.78 17.31
C ASN A 68 7.22 11.27 17.27
N PHE A 69 7.42 12.03 18.35
CA PHE A 69 6.97 13.41 18.41
C PHE A 69 7.60 14.30 17.34
N ILE A 70 8.93 14.23 17.17
CA ILE A 70 9.65 15.06 16.18
C ILE A 70 9.09 14.83 14.77
N ARG A 71 8.89 13.57 14.37
CA ARG A 71 8.30 13.23 13.06
C ARG A 71 6.88 13.78 12.92
N ARG A 72 6.05 13.63 13.97
CA ARG A 72 4.68 14.18 14.00
C ARG A 72 4.69 15.70 13.90
N TYR A 73 5.63 16.38 14.55
CA TYR A 73 5.80 17.83 14.47
C TYR A 73 6.23 18.29 13.07
N LEU A 74 7.19 17.61 12.44
CA LEU A 74 7.64 17.92 11.07
C LEU A 74 6.49 17.81 10.07
N VAL A 75 5.68 16.74 10.16
CA VAL A 75 4.47 16.58 9.34
C VAL A 75 3.46 17.69 9.63
N TYR A 76 3.22 18.00 10.91
CA TYR A 76 2.30 19.08 11.28
C TYR A 76 2.72 20.42 10.67
N ARG A 77 4.00 20.76 10.78
CA ARG A 77 4.60 21.99 10.24
C ARG A 77 4.45 22.05 8.72
N ASP A 78 4.87 21.02 7.99
CA ASP A 78 4.78 20.97 6.52
C ASP A 78 3.33 21.13 6.02
N ILE A 79 2.37 20.42 6.65
CA ILE A 79 0.95 20.55 6.27
C ILE A 79 0.41 21.96 6.54
N ARG A 80 0.79 22.59 7.67
CA ARG A 80 0.41 23.98 7.97
C ARG A 80 1.02 24.97 6.98
N GLU A 81 2.27 24.78 6.60
CA GLU A 81 2.99 25.62 5.63
C GLU A 81 2.40 25.54 4.23
N ARG A 82 1.87 24.37 3.86
CA ARG A 82 1.07 24.18 2.63
C ARG A 82 -0.31 24.84 2.68
N GLY A 83 -0.67 25.50 3.79
CA GLY A 83 -1.93 26.23 3.96
C GLY A 83 -3.13 25.36 4.33
N TYR A 84 -2.90 24.11 4.73
CA TYR A 84 -3.96 23.24 5.23
C TYR A 84 -4.23 23.47 6.72
N VAL A 85 -5.48 23.24 7.12
CA VAL A 85 -5.80 23.08 8.55
C VAL A 85 -5.59 21.61 8.92
N ILE A 86 -4.82 21.37 9.98
CA ILE A 86 -4.48 20.05 10.50
C ILE A 86 -4.72 20.02 12.00
N GLN A 87 -5.23 18.89 12.48
CA GLN A 87 -5.51 18.66 13.90
C GLN A 87 -5.22 17.20 14.28
N PRO A 88 -4.99 16.92 15.57
CA PRO A 88 -4.92 15.54 16.06
C PRO A 88 -6.18 14.75 15.69
N GLY A 89 -5.97 13.50 15.28
CA GLY A 89 -7.01 12.55 14.85
C GLY A 89 -6.69 11.11 15.25
N PRO A 90 -7.57 10.14 14.88
CA PRO A 90 -7.43 8.74 15.29
C PRO A 90 -6.15 8.05 14.79
N HIS A 91 -5.64 8.47 13.64
CA HIS A 91 -4.41 7.96 13.04
C HIS A 91 -3.38 9.09 13.01
N ASP A 92 -2.99 9.63 14.16
CA ASP A 92 -2.20 10.87 14.33
C ASP A 92 -2.91 12.17 13.94
N PHE A 93 -3.24 12.34 12.65
CA PHE A 93 -3.77 13.61 12.16
C PHE A 93 -5.00 13.48 11.28
N ARG A 94 -5.82 14.52 11.34
CA ARG A 94 -6.91 14.81 10.43
C ARG A 94 -6.61 16.14 9.73
N VAL A 95 -6.68 16.15 8.41
CA VAL A 95 -6.42 17.34 7.59
C VAL A 95 -7.68 17.75 6.85
N PHE A 96 -7.94 19.05 6.79
CA PHE A 96 -9.12 19.61 6.14
C PHE A 96 -8.86 19.99 4.70
N ARG A 97 -9.91 20.07 3.88
CA ARG A 97 -9.77 20.66 2.53
C ARG A 97 -9.22 22.09 2.65
N ARG A 98 -8.52 22.57 1.62
CA ARG A 98 -8.08 23.98 1.60
C ARG A 98 -9.28 24.91 1.78
N GLY A 99 -9.16 25.91 2.65
CA GLY A 99 -10.23 26.82 3.04
C GLY A 99 -11.26 26.24 4.05
N HIS A 100 -11.23 24.95 4.35
CA HIS A 100 -12.09 24.33 5.36
C HIS A 100 -11.38 24.26 6.72
N LYS A 101 -12.17 24.27 7.79
CA LYS A 101 -11.69 24.20 9.17
C LYS A 101 -12.71 23.48 10.07
N PRO A 102 -12.36 23.18 11.32
CA PRO A 102 -13.27 22.56 12.29
C PRO A 102 -14.55 23.38 12.45
N GLY A 103 -15.70 22.72 12.52
CA GLY A 103 -17.01 23.35 12.67
C GLY A 103 -17.64 23.84 11.36
N THR A 104 -16.84 24.31 10.39
CA THR A 104 -17.38 24.90 9.13
C THR A 104 -17.05 24.11 7.87
N GLY A 105 -16.30 23.01 7.96
CA GLY A 105 -15.93 22.22 6.79
C GLY A 105 -15.56 20.77 7.08
N LYS A 106 -15.55 19.96 6.01
CA LYS A 106 -15.22 18.53 6.08
C LYS A 106 -13.70 18.32 6.04
N SER A 107 -13.22 17.36 6.83
CA SER A 107 -11.87 16.83 6.65
C SER A 107 -11.74 16.05 5.34
N GLN A 108 -10.53 16.00 4.78
CA GLN A 108 -10.19 15.31 3.55
C GLN A 108 -9.32 14.08 3.82
N TYR A 109 -8.26 14.25 4.62
CA TYR A 109 -7.27 13.21 4.87
C TYR A 109 -7.25 12.78 6.33
N LEU A 110 -6.98 11.49 6.55
CA LEU A 110 -6.39 10.99 7.78
C LEU A 110 -4.93 10.64 7.47
N ILE A 111 -3.99 11.12 8.28
CA ILE A 111 -2.56 10.97 8.02
C ILE A 111 -1.89 10.28 9.19
N ARG A 112 -1.45 9.03 9.00
CA ARG A 112 -0.56 8.34 9.93
C ARG A 112 0.89 8.71 9.63
N VAL A 113 1.66 9.00 10.68
CA VAL A 113 3.08 9.37 10.56
C VAL A 113 3.96 8.14 10.81
N LEU A 114 4.89 7.88 9.90
CA LEU A 114 5.79 6.74 9.96
C LEU A 114 7.25 7.16 9.74
N SER A 115 8.17 6.37 10.29
CA SER A 115 9.57 6.32 9.85
C SER A 115 9.71 5.40 8.63
N GLU A 116 10.75 5.60 7.82
CA GLU A 116 11.12 4.65 6.76
C GLU A 116 11.42 3.22 7.28
N ARG A 117 11.73 3.09 8.59
CA ARG A 117 12.02 1.81 9.25
C ARG A 117 10.79 1.11 9.80
N ASP A 118 9.65 1.81 9.89
CA ASP A 118 8.43 1.23 10.43
C ASP A 118 7.96 0.09 9.54
N LEU A 119 7.49 -0.99 10.19
CA LEU A 119 6.95 -2.15 9.50
C LEU A 119 5.49 -1.87 9.11
N ILE A 120 5.19 -2.11 7.85
CA ILE A 120 3.84 -2.11 7.31
C ILE A 120 3.25 -3.50 7.45
N ASP A 121 2.36 -3.64 8.43
CA ASP A 121 1.42 -4.74 8.54
C ASP A 121 0.20 -4.44 7.67
N PHE A 122 -0.03 -5.26 6.65
CA PHE A 122 -1.09 -5.03 5.66
C PHE A 122 -2.50 -5.27 6.21
N ASP A 123 -2.65 -6.07 7.25
CA ASP A 123 -3.94 -6.38 7.89
C ASP A 123 -4.39 -5.18 8.73
N HIS A 124 -3.45 -4.62 9.49
CA HIS A 124 -3.63 -3.39 10.24
C HIS A 124 -3.88 -2.21 9.30
N LEU A 125 -3.03 -2.07 8.26
CA LEU A 125 -3.17 -1.01 7.27
C LEU A 125 -4.53 -1.05 6.56
N SER A 126 -4.99 -2.23 6.16
CA SER A 126 -6.29 -2.39 5.50
C SER A 126 -7.44 -1.94 6.40
N ARG A 127 -7.40 -2.25 7.70
CA ARG A 127 -8.40 -1.79 8.68
C ARG A 127 -8.39 -0.27 8.85
N ASP A 128 -7.21 0.34 8.89
CA ASP A 128 -7.08 1.79 8.98
C ASP A 128 -7.64 2.49 7.73
N VAL A 129 -7.34 1.95 6.55
CA VAL A 129 -7.86 2.47 5.26
C VAL A 129 -9.39 2.35 5.21
N LEU A 130 -9.96 1.21 5.60
CA LEU A 130 -11.42 1.03 5.68
C LEU A 130 -12.06 1.99 6.69
N THR A 131 -11.42 2.24 7.83
CA THR A 131 -11.86 3.24 8.81
C THR A 131 -11.91 4.64 8.20
N ALA A 132 -10.87 5.02 7.45
CA ALA A 132 -10.84 6.30 6.74
C ALA A 132 -11.96 6.40 5.69
N ILE A 133 -12.19 5.34 4.90
CA ILE A 133 -13.26 5.27 3.90
C ILE A 133 -14.64 5.44 4.57
N ASN A 134 -14.90 4.76 5.68
CA ASN A 134 -16.15 4.88 6.45
C ASN A 134 -16.36 6.30 6.97
N MET A 135 -15.27 7.00 7.33
CA MET A 135 -15.30 8.41 7.68
C MET A 135 -15.41 9.34 6.46
N ARG A 136 -15.46 8.81 5.23
CA ARG A 136 -15.41 9.54 3.95
C ARG A 136 -14.13 10.39 3.82
N LYS A 137 -12.99 9.79 4.12
CA LYS A 137 -11.65 10.39 4.10
C LYS A 137 -10.69 9.53 3.29
N GLN A 138 -9.69 10.16 2.71
CA GLN A 138 -8.56 9.48 2.11
C GLN A 138 -7.55 9.14 3.21
N TYR A 139 -6.95 7.95 3.14
CA TYR A 139 -5.92 7.53 4.09
C TYR A 139 -4.54 7.78 3.51
N LEU A 140 -3.72 8.54 4.23
CA LEU A 140 -2.36 8.85 3.85
C LEU A 140 -1.36 8.33 4.88
N LEU A 141 -0.20 7.93 4.38
CA LEU A 141 1.01 7.76 5.17
C LEU A 141 1.92 8.96 4.90
N ALA A 142 2.35 9.64 5.96
CA ALA A 142 3.42 10.62 5.91
C ALA A 142 4.69 9.96 6.43
N VAL A 143 5.62 9.66 5.52
CA VAL A 143 6.89 9.03 5.86
C VAL A 143 7.94 10.11 6.03
N VAL A 144 8.59 10.10 7.18
CA VAL A 144 9.73 10.98 7.52
C VAL A 144 10.98 10.11 7.59
N ASP A 145 11.94 10.36 6.70
CA ASP A 145 13.21 9.66 6.73
C ASP A 145 14.16 10.22 7.81
N ASP A 146 15.40 9.75 7.84
CA ASP A 146 16.40 10.18 8.82
C ASP A 146 17.10 11.49 8.45
N GLU A 147 16.83 12.04 7.25
CA GLU A 147 17.26 13.37 6.81
C GLU A 147 16.12 14.41 6.94
N ASP A 148 15.04 14.04 7.66
CA ASP A 148 13.83 14.82 7.86
C ASP A 148 13.05 15.15 6.56
N GLU A 149 13.29 14.41 5.46
CA GLU A 149 12.52 14.58 4.23
C GLU A 149 11.14 13.91 4.34
N LEU A 150 10.13 14.59 3.79
CA LEU A 150 8.73 14.18 3.85
C LEU A 150 8.27 13.59 2.53
N THR A 151 7.77 12.35 2.57
CA THR A 151 7.06 11.75 1.44
C THR A 151 5.67 11.26 1.84
N TYR A 152 4.67 11.69 1.08
CA TYR A 152 3.27 11.31 1.27
C TYR A 152 2.84 10.22 0.30
N TYR A 153 2.21 9.17 0.84
CA TYR A 153 1.59 8.10 0.07
C TYR A 153 0.09 8.06 0.36
N GLU A 154 -0.73 8.10 -0.68
CA GLU A 154 -2.12 7.68 -0.57
C GLU A 154 -2.18 6.15 -0.64
N VAL A 155 -2.89 5.56 0.31
CA VAL A 155 -3.11 4.11 0.36
C VAL A 155 -4.55 3.81 0.02
N ARG A 156 -4.77 2.88 -0.91
CA ARG A 156 -6.10 2.47 -1.34
C ARG A 156 -6.21 0.95 -1.32
N VAL A 157 -7.28 0.43 -0.72
CA VAL A 157 -7.67 -0.96 -0.94
C VAL A 157 -8.42 -1.00 -2.27
N GLN A 158 -7.87 -1.73 -3.23
CA GLN A 158 -8.41 -1.92 -4.56
C GLN A 158 -9.18 -3.23 -4.61
N ASP A 159 -10.43 -3.14 -5.02
CA ASP A 159 -11.19 -4.28 -5.50
C ASP A 159 -11.03 -4.34 -7.02
N LEU A 160 -10.25 -5.30 -7.51
CA LEU A 160 -10.00 -5.43 -8.94
C LEU A 160 -11.25 -5.98 -9.63
N THR A 161 -11.95 -5.11 -10.35
CA THR A 161 -13.12 -5.49 -11.15
C THR A 161 -12.73 -6.55 -12.18
N PRO A 162 -13.44 -7.68 -12.27
CA PRO A 162 -13.25 -8.64 -13.34
C PRO A 162 -13.41 -7.97 -14.71
N ILE A 163 -12.46 -8.20 -15.62
CA ILE A 163 -12.42 -7.61 -16.97
C ILE A 163 -12.64 -8.63 -18.08
N GLY A 164 -12.84 -9.90 -17.71
CA GLY A 164 -13.07 -10.99 -18.63
C GLY A 164 -13.24 -12.29 -17.85
N GLU A 165 -13.74 -13.31 -18.55
CA GLU A 165 -13.86 -14.64 -17.99
C GLU A 165 -12.51 -15.38 -18.05
N PRO A 166 -12.21 -16.26 -17.08
CA PRO A 166 -11.05 -17.13 -17.16
C PRO A 166 -11.14 -18.03 -18.40
N ALA A 167 -9.99 -18.44 -18.91
CA ALA A 167 -9.94 -19.37 -20.03
C ALA A 167 -10.67 -20.68 -19.68
N THR A 168 -11.56 -21.11 -20.56
CA THR A 168 -12.17 -22.44 -20.53
C THR A 168 -11.39 -23.37 -21.44
N CYS A 169 -11.29 -24.63 -21.05
CA CYS A 169 -10.60 -25.66 -21.83
C CYS A 169 -11.58 -26.79 -22.08
N SER A 170 -11.75 -27.18 -23.34
CA SER A 170 -12.58 -28.30 -23.73
C SER A 170 -11.91 -29.65 -23.42
N GLU A 171 -10.59 -29.72 -23.60
CA GLU A 171 -9.78 -30.89 -23.32
C GLU A 171 -8.46 -30.49 -22.63
N PRO A 172 -7.98 -31.28 -21.65
CA PRO A 172 -6.71 -31.01 -21.00
C PRO A 172 -5.54 -31.22 -21.94
N VAL A 173 -4.65 -30.24 -22.01
CA VAL A 173 -3.38 -30.35 -22.72
C VAL A 173 -2.47 -31.30 -21.95
N GLN A 174 -1.87 -32.26 -22.65
CA GLN A 174 -0.85 -33.15 -22.08
C GLN A 174 0.50 -32.44 -22.07
N ALA A 175 1.17 -32.44 -20.91
CA ALA A 175 2.52 -31.94 -20.75
C ALA A 175 3.39 -32.91 -19.95
N THR A 176 4.69 -32.88 -20.20
CA THR A 176 5.67 -33.65 -19.44
C THR A 176 6.51 -32.71 -18.59
N LEU A 177 6.83 -33.13 -17.36
CA LEU A 177 7.74 -32.41 -16.49
C LEU A 177 9.11 -32.27 -17.17
N PHE A 178 9.60 -31.04 -17.24
CA PHE A 178 10.90 -30.71 -17.81
C PHE A 178 11.64 -29.76 -16.87
N GLY A 179 12.45 -30.32 -15.97
CA GLY A 179 13.03 -29.57 -14.85
C GLY A 179 11.92 -29.08 -13.91
N THR A 180 11.74 -27.77 -13.80
CA THR A 180 10.62 -27.15 -13.07
C THR A 180 9.47 -26.68 -13.97
N TYR A 181 9.56 -26.93 -15.28
CA TYR A 181 8.57 -26.49 -16.26
C TYR A 181 7.66 -27.65 -16.66
N ALA A 182 6.48 -27.34 -17.20
CA ALA A 182 5.70 -28.32 -17.95
C ALA A 182 5.86 -28.04 -19.45
N LEU A 183 6.29 -29.04 -20.21
CA LEU A 183 6.51 -28.95 -21.65
C LEU A 183 5.34 -29.62 -22.39
N ALA A 184 4.59 -28.84 -23.16
CA ALA A 184 3.52 -29.34 -24.02
C ALA A 184 3.96 -29.33 -25.48
N HIS A 185 3.68 -30.42 -26.21
CA HIS A 185 3.86 -30.48 -27.65
C HIS A 185 2.58 -29.95 -28.31
N LEU A 186 2.61 -28.68 -28.75
CA LEU A 186 1.48 -27.96 -29.29
C LEU A 186 1.91 -27.11 -30.48
N PRO A 187 1.13 -27.02 -31.57
CA PRO A 187 1.42 -26.10 -32.66
C PRO A 187 1.28 -24.62 -32.22
N PRO A 188 1.71 -23.65 -33.04
CA PRO A 188 1.46 -22.23 -32.80
C PRO A 188 -0.04 -21.89 -32.84
N GLY A 189 -0.46 -20.86 -32.12
CA GLY A 189 -1.83 -20.34 -32.18
C GLY A 189 -2.86 -21.15 -31.40
N THR A 190 -2.43 -22.01 -30.48
CA THR A 190 -3.37 -22.69 -29.58
C THR A 190 -4.06 -21.72 -28.62
N PRO A 191 -5.25 -22.05 -28.09
CA PRO A 191 -5.95 -21.23 -27.10
C PRO A 191 -5.10 -20.87 -25.88
N LEU A 192 -4.21 -21.76 -25.43
CA LEU A 192 -3.26 -21.46 -24.34
C LEU A 192 -2.27 -20.35 -24.73
N GLU A 193 -1.66 -20.44 -25.91
CA GLU A 193 -0.72 -19.42 -26.39
C GLU A 193 -1.43 -18.09 -26.67
N GLU A 194 -2.63 -18.13 -27.27
CA GLU A 194 -3.46 -16.95 -27.47
C GLU A 194 -3.89 -16.32 -26.14
N GLY A 195 -4.10 -17.12 -25.10
CA GLY A 195 -4.33 -16.69 -23.72
C GLY A 195 -3.08 -16.19 -22.98
N TRP A 196 -1.93 -16.10 -23.67
CA TRP A 196 -0.62 -15.69 -23.14
C TRP A 196 -0.07 -16.62 -22.04
N TYR A 197 -0.43 -17.91 -22.08
CA TYR A 197 0.24 -18.93 -21.28
C TYR A 197 1.52 -19.40 -21.96
N GLY A 198 2.53 -19.70 -21.15
CA GLY A 198 3.78 -20.27 -21.61
C GLY A 198 4.70 -19.34 -22.39
N LYS A 199 5.74 -19.96 -22.93
CA LYS A 199 6.69 -19.38 -23.88
C LYS A 199 7.06 -20.45 -24.89
N ARG A 200 6.93 -20.13 -26.16
CA ARG A 200 7.33 -20.98 -27.28
C ARG A 200 8.84 -21.26 -27.21
N LEU A 201 9.22 -22.53 -27.26
CA LEU A 201 10.62 -22.96 -27.33
C LEU A 201 11.04 -23.11 -28.79
N ASP A 202 10.20 -23.77 -29.57
CA ASP A 202 10.34 -24.05 -31.00
C ASP A 202 8.93 -24.21 -31.62
N PRO A 203 8.77 -24.43 -32.94
CA PRO A 203 7.46 -24.54 -33.58
C PRO A 203 6.53 -25.63 -33.01
N GLU A 204 7.05 -26.62 -32.30
CA GLU A 204 6.30 -27.77 -31.79
C GLU A 204 6.09 -27.71 -30.28
N ARG A 205 6.86 -26.89 -29.55
CA ARG A 205 6.94 -26.98 -28.08
C ARG A 205 6.60 -25.67 -27.37
N LEU A 206 5.67 -25.75 -26.43
CA LEU A 206 5.29 -24.66 -25.52
C LEU A 206 5.76 -24.99 -24.10
N LEU A 207 6.62 -24.14 -23.54
CA LEU A 207 7.06 -24.25 -22.15
C LEU A 207 6.14 -23.45 -21.24
N LEU A 208 5.47 -24.12 -20.31
CA LEU A 208 4.64 -23.53 -19.26
C LEU A 208 5.46 -23.39 -17.97
N ARG A 209 5.39 -22.20 -17.36
CA ARG A 209 6.06 -21.92 -16.09
C ARG A 209 5.34 -22.57 -14.92
N PRO A 210 6.01 -22.85 -13.78
CA PRO A 210 5.38 -23.48 -12.63
C PRO A 210 4.01 -22.88 -12.25
N VAL A 211 3.93 -21.56 -12.04
CA VAL A 211 2.66 -20.87 -11.69
C VAL A 211 1.57 -21.01 -12.75
N GLU A 212 1.95 -21.03 -14.03
CA GLU A 212 1.00 -21.21 -15.15
C GLU A 212 0.51 -22.66 -15.18
N SER A 213 1.41 -23.61 -14.98
CA SER A 213 1.11 -25.05 -14.96
C SER A 213 0.20 -25.42 -13.80
N ILE A 214 0.47 -24.92 -12.59
CA ILE A 214 -0.37 -25.17 -11.41
C ILE A 214 -1.78 -24.63 -11.65
N TYR A 215 -1.91 -23.37 -12.09
CA TYR A 215 -3.20 -22.77 -12.41
C TYR A 215 -3.98 -23.59 -13.44
N LEU A 216 -3.35 -23.92 -14.57
CA LEU A 216 -4.01 -24.68 -15.64
C LEU A 216 -4.38 -26.10 -15.18
N ALA A 217 -3.54 -26.76 -14.39
CA ALA A 217 -3.85 -28.08 -13.85
C ALA A 217 -5.03 -28.06 -12.87
N ARG A 218 -5.11 -27.05 -11.98
CA ARG A 218 -6.27 -26.84 -11.09
C ARG A 218 -7.57 -26.58 -11.86
N ARG A 219 -7.47 -25.93 -13.02
CA ARG A 219 -8.59 -25.68 -13.94
C ARG A 219 -8.89 -26.89 -14.85
N GLN A 220 -8.22 -28.03 -14.66
CA GLN A 220 -8.34 -29.21 -15.51
C GLN A 220 -8.03 -28.95 -16.99
N CYS A 221 -7.24 -27.91 -17.26
CA CYS A 221 -6.76 -27.51 -18.59
C CYS A 221 -5.42 -28.15 -18.95
N LEU A 222 -4.71 -28.72 -17.97
CA LEU A 222 -3.37 -29.29 -18.15
C LEU A 222 -3.25 -30.56 -17.30
N THR A 223 -2.72 -31.62 -17.89
CA THR A 223 -2.26 -32.82 -17.18
C THR A 223 -0.74 -32.91 -17.32
N ILE A 224 -0.07 -33.27 -16.23
CA ILE A 224 1.39 -33.33 -16.17
C ILE A 224 1.80 -34.78 -15.91
N THR A 225 2.77 -35.26 -16.68
CA THR A 225 3.41 -36.57 -16.43
C THR A 225 4.87 -36.41 -16.05
N ARG A 226 5.38 -37.32 -15.21
CA ARG A 226 6.80 -37.47 -14.87
C ARG A 226 7.20 -38.91 -15.17
N ASP A 227 8.19 -39.08 -16.05
CA ASP A 227 8.68 -40.39 -16.49
C ASP A 227 7.58 -41.32 -17.06
N GLY A 228 6.58 -40.72 -17.71
CA GLY A 228 5.43 -41.42 -18.30
C GLY A 228 4.24 -41.61 -17.35
N GLU A 229 4.43 -41.41 -16.05
CA GLU A 229 3.38 -41.57 -15.04
C GLU A 229 2.66 -40.24 -14.73
N PRO A 230 1.34 -40.24 -14.49
CA PRO A 230 0.60 -39.04 -14.07
C PRO A 230 1.16 -38.43 -12.78
N MET A 231 1.25 -37.11 -12.76
CA MET A 231 1.66 -36.31 -11.60
C MET A 231 0.49 -35.43 -11.17
N THR A 232 0.18 -35.43 -9.88
CA THR A 232 -0.86 -34.57 -9.33
C THR A 232 -0.41 -33.11 -9.28
N THR A 233 -1.37 -32.19 -9.28
CA THR A 233 -1.09 -30.76 -9.15
C THR A 233 -0.34 -30.43 -7.87
N GLU A 234 -0.65 -31.10 -6.76
CA GLU A 234 -0.01 -30.82 -5.47
C GLU A 234 1.41 -31.38 -5.38
N GLU A 235 1.68 -32.56 -5.95
CA GLU A 235 3.06 -33.04 -6.11
C GLU A 235 3.90 -32.05 -6.95
N PHE A 236 3.32 -31.47 -8.00
CA PHE A 236 4.01 -30.50 -8.85
C PHE A 236 4.26 -29.18 -8.10
N LEU A 237 3.29 -28.71 -7.31
CA LEU A 237 3.44 -27.54 -6.46
C LEU A 237 4.52 -27.75 -5.39
N ASP A 238 4.54 -28.89 -4.73
CA ASP A 238 5.52 -29.21 -3.69
C ASP A 238 6.94 -29.23 -4.26
N MET A 239 7.14 -29.86 -5.44
CA MET A 239 8.40 -29.83 -6.16
C MET A 239 8.82 -28.40 -6.54
N ALA A 240 7.88 -27.58 -7.03
CA ALA A 240 8.18 -26.19 -7.37
C ALA A 240 8.57 -25.38 -6.11
N ALA A 241 7.97 -25.67 -4.96
CA ALA A 241 8.22 -25.00 -3.69
C ALA A 241 9.63 -25.30 -3.14
N GLU A 242 10.25 -26.42 -3.50
CA GLU A 242 11.66 -26.69 -3.17
C GLU A 242 12.64 -25.72 -3.87
N LYS A 243 12.22 -25.07 -4.97
CA LYS A 243 13.05 -24.15 -5.75
C LYS A 243 12.63 -22.69 -5.62
N ASP A 244 11.35 -22.43 -5.41
CA ASP A 244 10.79 -21.10 -5.21
C ASP A 244 9.95 -21.09 -3.91
N ILE A 245 10.53 -20.54 -2.84
CA ILE A 245 9.91 -20.51 -1.51
C ILE A 245 8.62 -19.67 -1.46
N GLU A 246 8.39 -18.81 -2.45
CA GLU A 246 7.20 -17.93 -2.53
C GLU A 246 6.19 -18.46 -3.56
N ILE A 247 6.39 -19.67 -4.10
CA ILE A 247 5.56 -20.18 -5.20
C ILE A 247 4.08 -20.28 -4.82
N ARG A 248 3.77 -20.56 -3.55
CA ARG A 248 2.41 -20.73 -3.08
C ARG A 248 1.66 -19.40 -3.09
N GLU A 249 2.30 -18.34 -2.62
CA GLU A 249 1.75 -16.98 -2.62
C GLU A 249 1.66 -16.44 -4.05
N LYS A 250 2.70 -16.67 -4.85
CA LYS A 250 2.74 -16.32 -6.27
C LYS A 250 1.58 -16.98 -7.02
N GLU A 251 1.41 -18.29 -6.86
CA GLU A 251 0.35 -19.02 -7.54
C GLU A 251 -1.04 -18.54 -7.14
N GLN A 252 -1.32 -18.31 -5.85
CA GLN A 252 -2.63 -17.80 -5.43
C GLN A 252 -2.96 -16.45 -6.08
N VAL A 253 -2.00 -15.52 -6.10
CA VAL A 253 -2.16 -14.21 -6.77
C VAL A 253 -2.28 -14.36 -8.28
N PHE A 254 -1.52 -15.28 -8.90
CA PHE A 254 -1.64 -15.57 -10.32
C PHE A 254 -3.05 -16.06 -10.68
N SER A 255 -3.58 -16.99 -9.89
CA SER A 255 -4.90 -17.60 -10.05
C SER A 255 -6.01 -16.55 -9.91
N ASP A 256 -6.00 -15.73 -8.86
CA ASP A 256 -6.99 -14.65 -8.67
C ASP A 256 -6.96 -13.62 -9.83
N LEU A 257 -5.77 -13.21 -10.28
CA LEU A 257 -5.64 -12.31 -11.42
C LEU A 257 -6.19 -12.93 -12.70
N ARG A 258 -5.89 -14.22 -12.95
CA ARG A 258 -6.38 -14.95 -14.12
C ARG A 258 -7.90 -15.13 -14.09
N ASP A 259 -8.46 -15.45 -12.93
CA ASP A 259 -9.90 -15.63 -12.75
C ASP A 259 -10.68 -14.31 -12.92
N LYS A 260 -10.03 -13.17 -12.68
CA LYS A 260 -10.56 -11.83 -12.98
C LYS A 260 -10.31 -11.39 -14.44
N GLY A 261 -9.70 -12.23 -15.28
CA GLY A 261 -9.43 -11.95 -16.69
C GLY A 261 -8.16 -11.11 -16.95
N TYR A 262 -7.34 -10.85 -15.93
CA TYR A 262 -6.05 -10.19 -16.10
C TYR A 262 -4.98 -11.17 -16.61
N ILE A 263 -3.91 -10.63 -17.20
CA ILE A 263 -2.80 -11.42 -17.73
C ILE A 263 -1.53 -11.11 -16.92
N PRO A 264 -1.24 -11.85 -15.83
CA PRO A 264 0.02 -11.74 -15.13
C PRO A 264 1.17 -12.37 -15.94
N ARG A 265 2.29 -11.65 -16.08
CA ARG A 265 3.56 -12.15 -16.61
C ARG A 265 4.66 -11.83 -15.59
N THR A 266 5.82 -12.49 -15.69
CA THR A 266 6.95 -12.22 -14.77
C THR A 266 7.27 -10.72 -14.68
N GLY A 267 7.28 -10.22 -13.45
CA GLY A 267 7.64 -8.86 -13.09
C GLY A 267 9.11 -8.69 -12.71
N TYR A 268 9.96 -9.72 -12.88
CA TYR A 268 11.34 -9.74 -12.39
C TYR A 268 12.17 -8.52 -12.79
N LYS A 269 12.01 -8.03 -14.04
CA LYS A 269 12.69 -6.81 -14.53
C LYS A 269 12.30 -5.53 -13.76
N PHE A 270 11.27 -5.61 -12.92
CA PHE A 270 10.77 -4.56 -12.05
C PHE A 270 10.79 -4.98 -10.57
N GLY A 271 11.58 -6.00 -10.18
CA GLY A 271 11.71 -6.41 -8.78
C GLY A 271 10.44 -6.92 -8.11
N HIS A 272 9.43 -7.35 -8.89
CA HIS A 272 8.13 -7.80 -8.39
C HIS A 272 7.70 -9.11 -9.06
N HIS A 273 6.73 -9.81 -8.47
CA HIS A 273 6.29 -11.12 -8.96
C HIS A 273 5.66 -11.01 -10.34
N TYR A 274 4.78 -10.03 -10.51
CA TYR A 274 4.02 -9.85 -11.73
C TYR A 274 4.07 -8.44 -12.28
N ARG A 275 4.12 -8.37 -13.61
CA ARG A 275 3.58 -7.27 -14.39
C ARG A 275 2.23 -7.74 -14.95
N VAL A 276 1.19 -6.94 -14.76
CA VAL A 276 -0.19 -7.37 -15.00
C VAL A 276 -0.81 -6.52 -16.08
N TYR A 277 -1.46 -7.17 -17.06
CA TYR A 277 -2.10 -6.51 -18.20
C TYR A 277 -3.62 -6.60 -18.10
N SER A 278 -4.32 -5.50 -18.43
CA SER A 278 -5.77 -5.50 -18.65
C SER A 278 -6.10 -5.73 -20.15
N GLY A 279 -5.96 -6.99 -20.58
CA GLY A 279 -6.07 -7.40 -21.98
C GLY A 279 -4.74 -7.39 -22.75
N LYS A 280 -4.80 -7.63 -24.07
CA LYS A 280 -3.63 -7.80 -24.94
C LYS A 280 -3.03 -6.45 -25.36
N LYS A 281 -2.40 -5.74 -24.42
CA LYS A 281 -1.75 -4.45 -24.64
C LYS A 281 -0.23 -4.58 -24.70
N THR A 282 0.43 -3.61 -25.34
CA THR A 282 1.90 -3.54 -25.45
C THR A 282 2.59 -3.38 -24.10
N HIS A 283 1.97 -2.64 -23.17
CA HIS A 283 2.53 -2.35 -21.86
C HIS A 283 1.55 -2.78 -20.76
N SER A 284 2.09 -3.38 -19.69
CA SER A 284 1.33 -3.67 -18.49
C SER A 284 0.96 -2.39 -17.74
N GLU A 285 -0.20 -2.35 -17.09
CA GLU A 285 -0.64 -1.19 -16.32
C GLU A 285 -0.25 -1.27 -14.84
N MET A 286 0.00 -2.49 -14.35
CA MET A 286 0.21 -2.74 -12.91
C MET A 286 1.44 -3.62 -12.69
N LEU A 287 2.05 -3.42 -11.52
CA LEU A 287 2.97 -4.36 -10.89
C LEU A 287 2.26 -4.95 -9.68
N ALA A 288 2.38 -6.26 -9.49
CA ALA A 288 1.81 -6.95 -8.34
C ALA A 288 2.89 -7.74 -7.62
N HIS A 289 2.87 -7.66 -6.29
CA HIS A 289 3.74 -8.42 -5.40
C HIS A 289 2.87 -9.15 -4.39
N ALA A 290 3.08 -10.47 -4.28
CA ALA A 290 2.31 -11.32 -3.37
C ALA A 290 2.84 -11.12 -1.95
N ILE A 291 1.93 -10.95 -0.99
CA ILE A 291 2.23 -10.76 0.42
C ILE A 291 1.59 -11.92 1.18
N ALA A 292 2.43 -12.70 1.86
CA ALA A 292 2.00 -13.81 2.69
C ALA A 292 1.11 -13.31 3.87
N PRO A 293 0.18 -14.15 4.37
CA PRO A 293 -0.63 -13.80 5.53
C PRO A 293 0.24 -13.42 6.74
N GLY A 294 -0.10 -12.31 7.41
CA GLY A 294 0.64 -11.82 8.57
C GLY A 294 2.05 -11.28 8.26
N ALA A 295 2.44 -11.18 6.99
CA ALA A 295 3.72 -10.60 6.63
C ALA A 295 3.73 -9.08 6.84
N SER A 296 4.84 -8.60 7.37
CA SER A 296 5.12 -7.17 7.52
C SER A 296 6.37 -6.81 6.74
N ILE A 297 6.35 -5.69 6.01
CA ILE A 297 7.51 -5.21 5.26
C ILE A 297 7.90 -3.79 5.68
N PRO A 298 9.20 -3.45 5.73
CA PRO A 298 9.61 -2.08 6.04
C PRO A 298 9.04 -1.06 5.04
N MET A 299 8.67 0.12 5.54
CA MET A 299 8.15 1.21 4.70
C MET A 299 9.17 1.63 3.62
N SER A 300 10.47 1.52 3.90
CA SER A 300 11.53 1.72 2.89
C SER A 300 11.42 0.74 1.70
N ALA A 301 11.03 -0.51 1.94
CA ALA A 301 10.79 -1.48 0.87
C ALA A 301 9.56 -1.08 0.03
N VAL A 302 8.45 -0.68 0.69
CA VAL A 302 7.26 -0.15 0.00
C VAL A 302 7.62 1.08 -0.84
N SER A 303 8.38 2.02 -0.27
CA SER A 303 8.83 3.23 -0.96
C SER A 303 9.61 2.92 -2.22
N ARG A 304 10.56 1.97 -2.17
CA ARG A 304 11.32 1.52 -3.35
C ARG A 304 10.39 0.96 -4.44
N SER A 305 9.43 0.12 -4.06
CA SER A 305 8.44 -0.44 -4.98
C SER A 305 7.60 0.64 -5.66
N VAL A 306 7.10 1.60 -4.89
CA VAL A 306 6.28 2.72 -5.43
C VAL A 306 7.11 3.61 -6.36
N ARG A 307 8.35 3.94 -5.98
CA ARG A 307 9.26 4.75 -6.82
C ARG A 307 9.55 4.06 -8.14
N LEU A 308 9.79 2.74 -8.11
CA LEU A 308 10.03 1.93 -9.30
C LEU A 308 8.78 1.86 -10.19
N ALA A 309 7.62 1.57 -9.63
CA ALA A 309 6.37 1.53 -10.39
C ALA A 309 6.08 2.89 -11.06
N HIS A 310 6.30 3.99 -10.33
CA HIS A 310 6.13 5.35 -10.85
C HIS A 310 7.07 5.65 -12.02
N SER A 311 8.35 5.22 -11.97
CA SER A 311 9.31 5.48 -13.06
C SER A 311 8.93 4.81 -14.38
N VAL A 312 8.19 3.69 -14.31
CA VAL A 312 7.69 2.95 -15.48
C VAL A 312 6.20 3.17 -15.74
N LYS A 313 5.59 4.19 -15.11
CA LYS A 313 4.18 4.58 -15.25
C LYS A 313 3.20 3.42 -14.99
N LYS A 314 3.42 2.66 -13.92
CA LYS A 314 2.56 1.55 -13.48
C LYS A 314 2.03 1.80 -12.08
N LYS A 315 0.88 1.21 -11.76
CA LYS A 315 0.39 1.13 -10.39
C LYS A 315 1.15 0.04 -9.64
N MET A 316 1.49 0.30 -8.38
CA MET A 316 2.08 -0.71 -7.48
C MET A 316 0.99 -1.32 -6.62
N LEU A 317 0.78 -2.64 -6.73
CA LEU A 317 -0.20 -3.39 -5.96
C LEU A 317 0.50 -4.43 -5.08
N PHE A 318 0.18 -4.42 -3.80
CA PHE A 318 0.52 -5.49 -2.87
C PHE A 318 -0.69 -6.39 -2.68
N ALA A 319 -0.59 -7.62 -3.19
CA ALA A 319 -1.66 -8.61 -3.17
C ALA A 319 -1.56 -9.40 -1.85
N CYS A 320 -2.37 -8.99 -0.89
CA CYS A 320 -2.37 -9.51 0.48
C CYS A 320 -3.33 -10.69 0.57
N ILE A 321 -2.79 -11.84 0.93
CA ILE A 321 -3.53 -13.11 0.97
C ILE A 321 -4.22 -13.26 2.33
N TYR A 322 -5.53 -13.49 2.31
CA TYR A 322 -6.40 -13.70 3.47
C TYR A 322 -7.19 -14.99 3.30
N ASN A 323 -6.70 -16.11 3.82
CA ASN A 323 -7.27 -17.44 3.56
C ASN A 323 -7.38 -17.70 2.05
N THR A 324 -8.58 -17.60 1.48
CA THR A 324 -8.86 -17.77 0.04
C THR A 324 -9.04 -16.45 -0.71
N ASP A 325 -9.17 -15.32 0.00
CA ASP A 325 -9.43 -14.02 -0.59
C ASP A 325 -8.14 -13.22 -0.75
N ILE A 326 -8.05 -12.45 -1.83
CA ILE A 326 -6.90 -11.57 -2.08
C ILE A 326 -7.35 -10.12 -2.10
N ARG A 327 -6.74 -9.30 -1.25
CA ARG A 327 -6.95 -7.85 -1.25
C ARG A 327 -5.73 -7.16 -1.84
N TYR A 328 -5.97 -6.26 -2.79
CA TYR A 328 -4.90 -5.50 -3.42
C TYR A 328 -4.77 -4.14 -2.73
N VAL A 329 -3.61 -3.86 -2.16
CA VAL A 329 -3.31 -2.56 -1.56
C VAL A 329 -2.43 -1.76 -2.50
N GLU A 330 -2.95 -0.63 -3.00
CA GLU A 330 -2.22 0.32 -3.82
C GLU A 330 -1.59 1.40 -2.95
N PHE A 331 -0.32 1.69 -3.21
CA PHE A 331 0.37 2.87 -2.70
C PHE A 331 0.68 3.81 -3.84
N ALA A 332 0.21 5.05 -3.75
CA ALA A 332 0.47 6.09 -4.72
C ALA A 332 1.17 7.28 -4.05
N ARG A 333 2.36 7.65 -4.52
CA ARG A 333 3.01 8.88 -4.06
C ARG A 333 2.18 10.08 -4.51
N ILE A 334 1.84 10.97 -3.58
CA ILE A 334 1.07 12.18 -3.88
C ILE A 334 1.85 13.44 -3.50
N LYS A 335 1.42 14.58 -4.06
CA LYS A 335 1.83 15.92 -3.63
C LYS A 335 0.62 16.61 -3.00
N LEU A 336 0.81 17.21 -1.84
CA LEU A 336 -0.20 17.97 -1.10
C LEU A 336 -0.03 19.47 -1.32
#